data_AF-A0AAX0PIN3-F1
#
_entry.id   AF-A0AAX0PIN3-F1
#
_cell.length_a   1.000
_cell.length_b   1.000
_cell.length_c   1.000
_cell.angle_alpha   90.00
_cell.angle_beta   90.00
_cell.angle_gamma   90.00
#
_symmetry.space_group_name_H-M   'P 1'
#
loop_
_entity.id
_entity.type
_entity.pdbx_description
1 polymer ?
#
loop_
_entity_poly.entity_id
_entity_poly.type
_entity_poly.pdbx_seq_one_letter_code
_entity_poly.pdbx_strand_id
1 'polypeptide(L)'
;MTKRQRKNRKRINRLVEHWPELFNREKPQPLKVEIPDDLIQDIAIRELAFGAGALRAAVASYVQSPRYYRALMAGGARYDLKGQPCGEVTPQEQKEAETR
;
A
#
# COMPACT_ATOMS: atom_id res chain seq x y z
N MET A 1 -10.20 -8.04 18.44
CA MET A 1 -9.36 -7.12 17.63
C MET A 1 -8.60 -6.19 18.56
N THR A 2 -7.28 -6.14 18.50
CA THR A 2 -6.45 -5.33 19.41
C THR A 2 -6.55 -3.83 19.10
N LYS A 3 -6.16 -2.97 20.05
CA LYS A 3 -6.09 -1.51 19.86
C LYS A 3 -5.22 -1.13 18.65
N ARG A 4 -4.11 -1.85 18.44
CA ARG A 4 -3.22 -1.70 17.28
C ARG A 4 -3.92 -2.07 15.97
N GLN A 5 -4.62 -3.20 15.91
CA GLN A 5 -5.38 -3.62 14.73
C GLN A 5 -6.46 -2.61 14.35
N ARG A 6 -7.19 -2.05 15.32
CA ARG A 6 -8.20 -1.00 15.08
C ARG A 6 -7.59 0.28 14.51
N LYS A 7 -6.43 0.72 15.02
CA LYS A 7 -5.69 1.88 14.49
C LYS A 7 -5.22 1.64 13.06
N ASN A 8 -4.67 0.46 12.77
CA ASN A 8 -4.23 0.11 11.42
C ASN A 8 -5.39 0.06 10.43
N ARG A 9 -6.54 -0.51 10.84
CA ARG A 9 -7.75 -0.50 10.00
C ARG A 9 -8.19 0.91 9.64
N LYS A 10 -8.21 1.85 10.60
CA LYS A 10 -8.55 3.25 10.32
C LYS A 10 -7.58 3.91 9.34
N ARG A 11 -6.28 3.63 9.47
CA ARG A 11 -5.25 4.14 8.56
C ARG A 11 -5.44 3.62 7.14
N ILE A 12 -5.66 2.31 6.99
CA ILE A 12 -5.87 1.69 5.68
C ILE A 12 -7.19 2.17 5.06
N ASN A 13 -8.27 2.31 5.85
CA ASN A 13 -9.52 2.88 5.35
C ASN A 13 -9.32 4.26 4.72
N ARG A 14 -8.55 5.15 5.37
CA ARG A 14 -8.23 6.46 4.80
C ARG A 14 -7.46 6.36 3.48
N LEU A 15 -6.54 5.40 3.34
CA LEU A 15 -5.84 5.18 2.06
C LEU A 15 -6.83 4.78 0.96
N VAL A 16 -7.74 3.85 1.26
CA VAL A 16 -8.77 3.37 0.33
C VAL A 16 -9.76 4.48 -0.03
N GLU A 17 -10.10 5.36 0.91
CA GLU A 17 -10.99 6.51 0.68
C GLU A 17 -10.40 7.51 -0.33
N HIS A 18 -9.09 7.76 -0.28
CA HIS A 18 -8.43 8.72 -1.18
C HIS A 18 -7.91 8.11 -2.48
N TRP A 19 -7.50 6.84 -2.45
CA TRP A 19 -6.92 6.11 -3.58
C TRP A 19 -7.53 4.69 -3.67
N PRO A 20 -8.82 4.57 -4.02
CA PRO A 20 -9.52 3.29 -4.09
C PRO A 20 -8.98 2.37 -5.19
N GLU A 21 -8.44 2.93 -6.27
CA GLU A 21 -7.86 2.19 -7.39
C GLU A 21 -6.56 1.46 -7.00
N LEU A 22 -5.79 2.04 -6.06
CA LEU A 22 -4.50 1.49 -5.64
C LEU A 22 -4.60 0.68 -4.35
N PHE A 23 -5.39 1.15 -3.38
CA PHE A 23 -5.53 0.48 -2.09
C PHE A 23 -6.83 -0.27 -2.00
N ASN A 24 -6.71 -1.59 -1.81
CA ASN A 24 -7.84 -2.46 -1.52
C ASN A 24 -7.56 -3.30 -0.27
N ARG A 25 -8.56 -3.39 0.63
CA ARG A 25 -8.46 -4.15 1.89
C ARG A 25 -8.63 -5.65 1.70
N GLU A 26 -9.42 -6.04 0.71
CA GLU A 26 -9.76 -7.43 0.42
C GLU A 26 -8.74 -8.07 -0.49
N LYS A 27 -8.41 -7.36 -1.57
CA LYS A 27 -7.47 -7.81 -2.60
C LYS A 27 -6.36 -6.79 -2.79
N PRO A 28 -5.40 -6.71 -1.84
CA PRO A 28 -4.27 -5.81 -2.01
C PRO A 28 -3.47 -6.18 -3.26
N GLN A 29 -2.91 -5.18 -3.92
CA GLN A 29 -2.06 -5.34 -5.09
C GLN A 29 -0.63 -4.88 -4.77
N PRO A 30 0.40 -5.44 -5.44
CA PRO A 30 1.77 -4.98 -5.28
C PRO A 30 1.90 -3.50 -5.66
N LEU A 31 2.42 -2.68 -4.75
CA LEU A 31 2.60 -1.25 -4.99
C LEU A 31 3.90 -0.98 -5.76
N LYS A 32 3.91 0.09 -6.56
CA LYS A 32 5.12 0.66 -7.15
C LYS A 32 6.18 0.93 -6.07
N VAL A 33 7.44 0.72 -6.41
CA VAL A 33 8.57 1.12 -5.55
C VAL A 33 8.53 2.65 -5.40
N GLU A 34 8.80 3.16 -4.19
CA GLU A 34 8.73 4.60 -3.88
C GLU A 34 7.32 5.25 -3.99
N ILE A 35 6.25 4.45 -3.99
CA ILE A 35 4.87 4.97 -3.93
C ILE A 35 4.58 5.96 -2.80
N PRO A 36 5.24 5.92 -1.60
CA PRO A 36 4.97 6.92 -0.57
C PRO A 36 5.29 8.35 -1.00
N ASP A 37 6.30 8.54 -1.86
CA ASP A 37 6.70 9.87 -2.31
C ASP A 37 5.71 10.41 -3.35
N ASP A 38 5.27 9.55 -4.27
CA ASP A 38 4.17 9.85 -5.21
C ASP A 38 2.90 10.26 -4.42
N LEU A 39 2.54 9.53 -3.36
CA LEU A 39 1.37 9.85 -2.53
C LEU A 39 1.53 11.18 -1.79
N ILE A 40 2.74 11.53 -1.33
CA ILE A 40 3.01 12.81 -0.65
C ILE A 40 2.81 13.96 -1.65
N GLN A 41 3.31 13.80 -2.87
CA GLN A 41 3.12 14.79 -3.92
C GLN A 41 1.64 14.95 -4.28
N ASP A 42 0.90 13.85 -4.41
CA ASP A 42 -0.54 13.88 -4.71
C ASP A 42 -1.35 14.53 -3.57
N ILE A 43 -1.01 14.28 -2.31
CA ILE A 43 -1.60 14.98 -1.15
C ILE A 43 -1.35 16.49 -1.22
N ALA A 44 -0.14 16.90 -1.59
CA ALA A 44 0.20 18.32 -1.71
C ALA A 44 -0.58 18.99 -2.85
N ILE A 45 -0.75 18.29 -3.99
CA ILE A 45 -1.52 18.80 -5.14
C ILE A 45 -3.02 18.89 -4.81
N ARG A 46 -3.57 17.89 -4.12
CA ARG A 46 -5.00 17.81 -3.78
C ARG A 46 -5.35 18.50 -2.45
N GLU A 47 -4.36 19.10 -1.79
CA GLU A 47 -4.47 19.73 -0.47
C GLU A 47 -5.19 18.85 0.57
N LEU A 48 -4.91 17.54 0.54
CA LEU A 48 -5.58 16.59 1.44
C LEU A 48 -5.10 16.82 2.88
N ALA A 49 -6.04 16.74 3.83
CA ALA A 49 -5.75 16.77 5.27
C ALA A 49 -5.12 15.44 5.76
N PHE A 50 -4.07 14.98 5.08
CA PHE A 50 -3.35 13.74 5.31
C PHE A 50 -1.87 14.04 5.57
N GLY A 51 -1.46 14.07 6.83
CA GLY A 51 -0.06 14.34 7.17
C GLY A 51 0.90 13.26 6.65
N ALA A 52 2.05 13.66 6.07
CA ALA A 52 3.04 12.75 5.48
C ALA A 52 3.53 11.65 6.44
N GLY A 53 3.69 11.95 7.73
CA GLY A 53 4.04 10.94 8.75
C GLY A 53 2.94 9.90 8.98
N ALA A 54 1.67 10.34 8.96
CA ALA A 54 0.54 9.43 9.06
C ALA A 54 0.41 8.55 7.82
N LEU A 55 0.75 9.10 6.64
CA LEU A 55 0.71 8.40 5.35
C LEU A 55 1.74 7.29 5.31
N ARG A 56 3.01 7.62 5.57
CA ARG A 56 4.09 6.61 5.66
C ARG A 56 3.73 5.50 6.64
N ALA A 57 3.16 5.84 7.80
CA ALA A 57 2.73 4.85 8.78
C ALA A 57 1.51 4.02 8.32
N ALA A 58 0.62 4.59 7.52
CA ALA A 58 -0.52 3.89 6.93
C ALA A 58 -0.07 2.90 5.85
N VAL A 59 0.79 3.35 4.92
CA VAL A 59 1.38 2.51 3.87
C VAL A 59 2.22 1.40 4.49
N ALA A 60 3.06 1.70 5.48
CA ALA A 60 3.82 0.68 6.21
C ALA A 60 2.90 -0.37 6.86
N SER A 61 1.76 0.05 7.42
CA SER A 61 0.78 -0.88 8.00
C SER A 61 0.07 -1.73 6.94
N TYR A 62 -0.08 -1.21 5.73
CA TYR A 62 -0.69 -1.91 4.59
C TYR A 62 0.23 -3.00 4.04
N VAL A 63 1.48 -2.64 3.75
CA VAL A 63 2.48 -3.56 3.19
C VAL A 63 2.91 -4.65 4.17
N GLN A 64 2.82 -4.40 5.48
CA GLN A 64 3.07 -5.41 6.52
C GLN A 64 1.89 -6.36 6.76
N SER A 65 0.78 -6.24 6.01
CA SER A 65 -0.37 -7.11 6.21
C SER A 65 -0.14 -8.49 5.56
N PRO A 66 -0.61 -9.59 6.18
CA PRO A 66 -0.48 -10.92 5.59
C PRO A 66 -1.11 -11.05 4.20
N ARG A 67 -2.17 -10.28 3.92
CA ARG A 67 -2.80 -10.25 2.60
C ARG A 67 -1.90 -9.61 1.55
N TYR A 68 -1.13 -8.59 1.92
CA TYR A 68 -0.18 -7.95 1.02
C TYR A 68 0.97 -8.89 0.65
N TYR A 69 1.53 -9.62 1.62
CA TYR A 69 2.55 -10.64 1.33
C TYR A 69 2.03 -11.73 0.39
N ARG A 70 0.76 -12.15 0.52
CA ARG A 70 0.15 -13.07 -0.46
C ARG A 70 0.07 -12.49 -1.87
N ALA A 71 -0.20 -11.19 -2.00
CA ALA A 71 -0.18 -10.52 -3.29
C ALA A 71 1.25 -10.43 -3.86
N LEU A 72 2.26 -10.20 -3.01
CA LEU A 72 3.66 -10.27 -3.44
C LEU A 72 4.07 -11.68 -3.87
N MET A 73 3.71 -12.72 -3.11
CA MET A 73 4.01 -14.12 -3.47
C MET A 73 3.35 -14.56 -4.78
N ALA A 74 2.16 -14.03 -5.09
CA ALA A 74 1.50 -14.26 -6.37
C ALA A 74 2.25 -13.62 -7.56
N GLY A 75 3.13 -12.65 -7.28
CA GLY A 75 3.90 -11.93 -8.28
C GLY A 75 3.06 -11.00 -9.14
N GLY A 76 3.57 -10.71 -10.35
CA GLY A 76 2.89 -9.89 -11.35
C GLY A 76 3.34 -8.43 -11.36
N ALA A 77 2.54 -7.59 -12.02
CA ALA A 77 2.80 -6.16 -12.13
C ALA A 77 2.62 -5.43 -10.80
N ARG A 78 3.43 -4.39 -10.60
CA ARG A 78 3.23 -3.38 -9.56
C ARG A 78 2.35 -2.27 -10.08
N TYR A 79 1.60 -1.61 -9.21
CA TYR A 79 0.65 -0.58 -9.61
C TYR A 79 1.04 0.78 -9.04
N ASP A 80 0.89 1.81 -9.87
CA ASP A 80 1.07 3.21 -9.47
C ASP A 80 -0.23 3.82 -8.90
N LEU A 81 -0.20 5.12 -8.56
CA LEU A 81 -1.35 5.86 -8.04
C LEU A 81 -2.59 5.84 -8.94
N LYS A 82 -2.41 5.64 -10.24
CA LYS A 82 -3.49 5.63 -11.25
C LYS A 82 -3.95 4.20 -11.57
N GLY A 83 -3.43 3.20 -10.85
CA GLY A 83 -3.71 1.79 -11.15
C GLY A 83 -3.05 1.32 -12.44
N GLN A 84 -2.02 2.01 -12.93
CA GLN A 84 -1.27 1.58 -14.10
C GLN A 84 -0.12 0.65 -13.69
N PRO A 85 0.16 -0.40 -14.48
CA PRO A 85 1.29 -1.27 -14.23
C PRO A 85 2.61 -0.49 -14.37
N CYS A 86 3.39 -0.44 -13.29
CA CYS A 86 4.65 0.26 -13.19
C CYS A 86 5.71 -0.67 -12.59
N GLY A 87 6.29 -1.49 -13.47
CA GLY A 87 7.26 -2.53 -13.11
C GLY A 87 6.60 -3.81 -12.61
N GLU A 88 7.44 -4.74 -12.14
CA GLU A 88 7.02 -6.09 -11.76
C GLU A 88 7.61 -6.49 -10.40
N VAL A 89 6.94 -7.44 -9.73
CA VAL A 89 7.47 -8.07 -8.52
C VAL A 89 8.53 -9.08 -8.90
N THR A 90 9.76 -8.84 -8.48
CA THR A 90 10.88 -9.72 -8.81
C THR A 90 10.76 -11.07 -8.10
N PRO A 91 11.29 -12.17 -8.68
CA PRO A 91 11.28 -13.48 -8.03
C PRO A 91 11.93 -13.49 -6.64
N GLN A 92 12.88 -12.59 -6.40
CA GLN A 92 13.52 -12.44 -5.10
C GLN A 92 12.56 -11.86 -4.04
N GLU A 93 11.81 -10.83 -4.40
CA GLU A 93 10.78 -10.26 -3.52
C GLU A 93 9.65 -11.24 -3.23
N GLN A 94 9.32 -12.13 -4.18
CA GLN A 94 8.36 -13.22 -3.96
C GLN A 94 8.86 -14.19 -2.89
N LYS A 95 10.13 -14.61 -2.95
CA LYS A 95 10.77 -15.49 -1.95
C LYS A 95 10.89 -14.83 -0.58
N GLU A 96 11.23 -13.54 -0.54
CA GLU A 96 11.28 -12.77 0.70
C GLU A 96 9.89 -12.61 1.33
N ALA A 97 8.83 -12.50 0.52
CA ALA A 97 7.46 -12.48 1.00
C ALA A 97 6.98 -13.85 1.55
N GLU A 98 7.50 -14.96 1.01
CA GLU A 98 7.20 -16.32 1.49
C GLU A 98 7.83 -16.62 2.85
N THR A 99 8.95 -15.97 3.17
CA THR A 99 9.71 -16.18 4.42
C THR A 99 9.25 -15.30 5.59
N ARG A 100 8.25 -14.43 5.38
CA ARG A 100 7.77 -13.40 6.32
C ARG A 100 6.43 -13.73 6.95
#